data_AF-A0A7S0IIL7-F1
#
_entry.id   AF-A0A7S0IIL7-F1
#
_cell.length_a   1.000
_cell.length_b   1.000
_cell.length_c   1.000
_cell.angle_alpha   90.00
_cell.angle_beta   90.00
_cell.angle_gamma   90.00
#
_symmetry.space_group_name_H-M   'P 1'
#
loop_
_entity.id
_entity.type
_entity.pdbx_description
1 polymer ?
#
loop_
_entity_poly.entity_id
_entity_poly.type
_entity_poly.pdbx_seq_one_letter_code
_entity_poly.pdbx_strand_id
1 'polypeptide(L)'
;GDSWLGSASQPDNSTGLPVFYRGSHLLAALFAELRRELWGVQEVLYAGCSAGALTTFLHIDALASMLPDTVRIRGLGDAMFDLDTANPSASWPQNMTFPMQMQRGLALWNGSGSLPSACVAHFGSGAAWRCLFGANAVPFAATPTF
;
A
#
# COMPACT_ATOMS: atom_id res chain seq x y z
N GLY A 1 -1.15 -11.61 -3.47
CA GLY A 1 -0.65 -10.71 -2.41
C GLY A 1 -1.58 -9.54 -2.28
N ASP A 2 -1.57 -8.85 -1.13
CA ASP A 2 -2.47 -7.75 -0.75
C ASP A 2 -1.71 -6.44 -0.49
N SER A 3 -0.49 -6.31 -1.04
CA SER A 3 0.37 -5.12 -0.92
C SER A 3 0.55 -4.60 0.51
N TRP A 4 0.59 -5.49 1.51
CA TRP A 4 0.70 -5.17 2.95
C TRP A 4 -0.54 -4.48 3.56
N LEU A 5 -1.68 -4.54 2.89
CA LEU A 5 -2.91 -3.87 3.32
C LEU A 5 -3.89 -4.79 4.03
N GLY A 6 -3.86 -6.10 3.74
CA GLY A 6 -4.95 -6.99 4.10
C GLY A 6 -5.11 -7.20 5.60
N SER A 7 -6.37 -7.21 6.05
CA SER A 7 -6.79 -7.51 7.43
C SER A 7 -8.00 -8.45 7.47
N ALA A 8 -8.30 -9.14 6.37
CA ALA A 8 -9.50 -9.96 6.19
C ALA A 8 -9.55 -11.10 7.22
N SER A 9 -10.54 -11.10 8.13
CA SER A 9 -10.60 -12.06 9.27
C SER A 9 -10.70 -13.52 8.85
N GLN A 10 -11.27 -13.82 7.69
CA GLN A 10 -11.41 -15.16 7.12
C GLN A 10 -10.58 -15.30 5.83
N PRO A 11 -10.13 -16.52 5.48
CA PRO A 11 -9.46 -16.74 4.20
C PRO A 11 -10.45 -16.62 3.03
N ASP A 12 -9.93 -16.22 1.88
CA ASP A 12 -10.60 -16.38 0.59
C ASP A 12 -10.47 -17.84 0.14
N ASN A 13 -11.61 -18.51 -0.06
CA ASN A 13 -11.67 -19.91 -0.49
C ASN A 13 -12.02 -20.06 -1.97
N SER A 14 -12.13 -18.95 -2.72
CA SER A 14 -12.55 -18.98 -4.13
C SER A 14 -11.55 -19.69 -5.06
N THR A 15 -10.29 -19.81 -4.65
CA THR A 15 -9.21 -20.44 -5.41
C THR A 15 -9.09 -21.96 -5.20
N GLY A 16 -9.98 -22.58 -4.39
CA GLY A 16 -9.89 -24.01 -4.03
C GLY A 16 -8.83 -24.33 -2.96
N LEU A 17 -8.00 -23.37 -2.61
CA LEU A 17 -7.10 -23.36 -1.46
C LEU A 17 -7.35 -22.08 -0.65
N PRO A 18 -7.31 -22.12 0.70
CA PRO A 18 -7.53 -20.94 1.53
C PRO A 18 -6.37 -19.94 1.37
N VAL A 19 -6.71 -18.72 0.95
CA VAL A 19 -5.77 -17.60 0.82
C VAL A 19 -6.02 -16.58 1.93
N PHE A 20 -5.00 -16.31 2.74
CA PHE A 20 -5.07 -15.35 3.83
C PHE A 20 -4.46 -14.01 3.44
N TYR A 21 -5.28 -12.95 3.47
CA TYR A 21 -4.83 -11.57 3.26
C TYR A 21 -4.56 -10.90 4.61
N ARG A 22 -3.30 -11.00 5.06
CA ARG A 22 -2.82 -10.58 6.40
C ARG A 22 -1.75 -9.50 6.35
N GLY A 23 -1.60 -8.84 5.20
CA GLY A 23 -0.52 -7.88 4.95
C GLY A 23 -0.33 -6.87 6.08
N SER A 24 -1.41 -6.29 6.59
CA SER A 24 -1.34 -5.27 7.66
C SER A 24 -0.81 -5.83 8.99
N HIS A 25 -1.17 -7.06 9.35
CA HIS A 25 -0.69 -7.71 10.56
C HIS A 25 0.80 -8.06 10.44
N LEU A 26 1.21 -8.55 9.26
CA LEU A 26 2.61 -8.86 8.98
C LEU A 26 3.46 -7.57 8.96
N LEU A 27 2.93 -6.48 8.42
CA LEU A 27 3.60 -5.18 8.40
C LEU A 27 3.79 -4.65 9.82
N ALA A 28 2.75 -4.70 10.65
CA ALA A 28 2.82 -4.26 12.04
C ALA A 28 3.87 -5.06 12.84
N ALA A 29 3.92 -6.38 12.65
CA ALA A 29 4.93 -7.23 13.28
C ALA A 29 6.35 -6.88 12.79
N LEU A 30 6.54 -6.71 11.48
CA LEU A 30 7.82 -6.29 10.90
C LEU A 30 8.27 -4.94 11.48
N PHE A 31 7.39 -3.96 11.55
CA PHE A 31 7.66 -2.62 12.07
C PHE A 31 8.01 -2.64 13.56
N ALA A 32 7.36 -3.50 14.35
CA ALA A 32 7.70 -3.70 15.76
C ALA A 32 9.11 -4.28 15.95
N GLU A 33 9.53 -5.24 15.11
CA GLU A 33 10.88 -5.78 15.16
C GLU A 33 11.91 -4.77 14.66
N LEU A 34 11.66 -4.09 13.53
CA LEU A 34 12.54 -3.05 13.00
C LEU A 34 12.79 -1.91 13.99
N ARG A 35 11.81 -1.54 14.82
CA ARG A 35 12.00 -0.52 15.86
C ARG A 35 13.15 -0.85 16.82
N ARG A 36 13.42 -2.13 17.07
CA ARG A 36 14.54 -2.58 17.93
C ARG A 36 15.87 -2.51 17.19
N GLU A 37 15.87 -2.96 15.93
CA GLU A 37 17.06 -3.04 15.08
C GLU A 37 17.54 -1.67 14.57
N LEU A 38 16.62 -0.71 14.43
CA LEU A 38 16.93 0.64 13.94
C LEU A 38 17.44 1.57 15.07
N TRP A 39 17.82 1.05 16.22
CA TRP A 39 18.41 1.85 17.29
C TRP A 39 19.79 2.39 16.88
N GLY A 40 19.96 3.71 16.92
CA GLY A 40 21.24 4.37 16.62
C GLY A 40 21.55 4.54 15.14
N VAL A 41 20.63 4.16 14.24
CA VAL A 41 20.79 4.47 12.80
C VAL A 41 20.63 5.97 12.56
N GLN A 42 21.36 6.50 11.57
CA GLN A 42 21.25 7.91 11.20
C GLN A 42 20.31 8.12 10.01
N GLU A 43 20.20 7.12 9.14
CA GLU A 43 19.43 7.19 7.90
C GLU A 43 18.72 5.88 7.63
N VAL A 44 17.51 5.96 7.09
CA VAL A 44 16.69 4.84 6.66
C VAL A 44 16.18 5.11 5.25
N LEU A 45 16.44 4.18 4.33
CA LEU A 45 15.83 4.18 3.01
C LEU A 45 14.77 3.08 2.95
N TYR A 46 13.51 3.47 2.85
CA TYR A 46 12.39 2.53 2.68
C TYR A 46 12.08 2.36 1.19
N ALA A 47 12.63 1.31 0.60
CA ALA A 47 12.58 1.08 -0.84
C ALA A 47 11.69 -0.10 -1.22
N GLY A 48 11.06 0.00 -2.39
CA GLY A 48 10.28 -1.07 -2.98
C GLY A 48 10.24 -0.99 -4.51
N CYS A 49 9.93 -2.10 -5.16
CA CYS A 49 9.78 -2.20 -6.62
C CYS A 49 8.42 -2.79 -6.97
N SER A 50 7.76 -2.28 -8.02
CA SER A 50 6.44 -2.71 -8.47
C SER A 50 5.43 -2.64 -7.31
N ALA A 51 4.72 -3.74 -7.00
CA ALA A 51 3.82 -3.79 -5.85
C ALA A 51 4.48 -3.35 -4.52
N GLY A 52 5.80 -3.52 -4.39
CA GLY A 52 6.61 -3.04 -3.26
C GLY A 52 6.73 -1.51 -3.18
N ALA A 53 6.79 -0.81 -4.31
CA ALA A 53 6.85 0.64 -4.30
C ALA A 53 5.53 1.27 -3.84
N LEU A 54 4.39 0.63 -4.14
CA LEU A 54 3.11 1.03 -3.56
C LEU A 54 3.15 0.94 -2.03
N THR A 55 3.78 -0.09 -1.47
CA THR A 55 3.94 -0.24 -0.01
C THR A 55 4.79 0.90 0.56
N THR A 56 5.83 1.31 -0.15
CA THR A 56 6.62 2.50 0.21
C THR A 56 5.71 3.71 0.34
N PHE A 57 4.92 4.02 -0.69
CA PHE A 57 4.05 5.21 -0.69
C PHE A 57 2.97 5.16 0.39
N LEU A 58 2.41 3.97 0.66
CA LEU A 58 1.31 3.82 1.61
C LEU A 58 1.75 3.76 3.08
N HIS A 59 2.99 3.35 3.36
CA HIS A 59 3.41 3.01 4.72
C HIS A 59 4.64 3.75 5.23
N ILE A 60 5.31 4.54 4.39
CA ILE A 60 6.52 5.25 4.82
C ILE A 60 6.30 6.16 6.03
N ASP A 61 5.17 6.85 6.11
CA ASP A 61 4.87 7.74 7.23
C ASP A 61 4.64 6.96 8.53
N ALA A 62 4.06 5.76 8.44
CA ALA A 62 3.93 4.87 9.59
C ALA A 62 5.31 4.42 10.09
N LEU A 63 6.25 4.09 9.18
CA LEU A 63 7.64 3.79 9.55
C LEU A 63 8.33 5.00 10.18
N ALA A 64 8.20 6.18 9.56
CA ALA A 64 8.77 7.43 10.05
C ALA A 64 8.30 7.75 11.48
N SER A 65 7.01 7.55 11.77
CA SER A 65 6.42 7.83 13.09
C SER A 65 6.98 7.03 14.25
N MET A 66 7.67 5.91 13.98
CA MET A 66 8.29 5.08 15.01
C MET A 66 9.77 5.41 15.25
N LEU A 67 10.38 6.19 14.36
CA LEU A 67 11.79 6.59 14.44
C LEU A 67 11.93 7.89 15.24
N PRO A 68 13.05 8.09 15.94
CA PRO A 68 13.39 9.39 16.51
C PRO A 68 13.51 10.45 15.41
N ASP A 69 13.14 11.70 15.70
CA ASP A 69 13.23 12.84 14.77
C ASP A 69 14.67 13.10 14.25
N THR A 70 15.69 12.58 14.94
CA THR A 70 17.09 12.66 14.53
C THR A 70 17.43 11.73 13.35
N VAL A 71 16.59 10.74 13.05
CA VAL A 71 16.79 9.77 11.97
C VAL A 71 16.25 10.32 10.67
N ARG A 72 17.08 10.38 9.63
CA ARG A 72 16.64 10.81 8.29
C ARG A 72 16.03 9.62 7.54
N ILE A 73 14.72 9.64 7.35
CA ILE A 73 14.01 8.64 6.54
C ILE A 73 13.66 9.19 5.16
N ARG A 74 13.80 8.34 4.13
CA ARG A 74 13.43 8.62 2.73
C ARG A 74 12.77 7.40 2.08
N GLY A 75 11.86 7.65 1.15
CA GLY A 75 11.22 6.62 0.35
C GLY A 75 11.83 6.49 -1.03
N LEU A 76 11.89 5.28 -1.56
CA LEU A 76 12.19 5.03 -2.97
C LEU A 76 11.16 4.05 -3.54
N GLY A 77 10.33 4.52 -4.45
CA GLY A 77 9.38 3.68 -5.17
C GLY A 77 9.79 3.47 -6.61
N ASP A 78 10.26 2.28 -6.95
CA ASP A 78 10.57 1.90 -8.33
C ASP A 78 9.39 1.21 -9.02
N ALA A 79 9.15 1.55 -10.29
CA ALA A 79 8.18 0.89 -11.19
C ALA A 79 6.72 0.81 -10.68
N MET A 80 6.24 1.83 -9.95
CA MET A 80 4.85 1.90 -9.46
C MET A 80 4.28 3.31 -9.46
N PHE A 81 4.54 4.09 -10.51
CA PHE A 81 3.83 5.34 -10.79
C PHE A 81 2.73 5.10 -11.83
N ASP A 82 1.82 4.19 -11.48
CA ASP A 82 0.70 3.79 -12.32
C ASP A 82 -0.46 4.79 -12.23
N LEU A 83 -1.25 4.87 -13.31
CA LEU A 83 -2.32 5.84 -13.48
C LEU A 83 -3.69 5.20 -13.28
N ASP A 84 -4.57 5.89 -12.53
CA ASP A 84 -5.98 5.56 -12.39
C ASP A 84 -6.76 5.91 -13.68
N THR A 85 -6.50 5.13 -14.72
CA THR A 85 -7.09 5.32 -16.05
C THR A 85 -7.63 4.00 -16.59
N ALA A 86 -8.75 4.08 -17.30
CA ALA A 86 -9.27 2.94 -18.03
C ALA A 86 -8.40 2.70 -19.28
N ASN A 87 -8.18 1.44 -19.64
CA ASN A 87 -7.53 1.10 -20.90
C ASN A 87 -8.47 1.46 -22.06
N PRO A 88 -8.11 2.42 -22.94
CA PRO A 88 -8.96 2.85 -24.04
C PRO A 88 -9.20 1.74 -25.09
N SER A 89 -8.32 0.73 -25.14
CA SER A 89 -8.43 -0.42 -26.03
C SER A 89 -9.15 -1.61 -25.41
N ALA A 90 -9.61 -1.52 -24.15
CA ALA A 90 -10.34 -2.61 -23.51
C ALA A 90 -11.75 -2.72 -24.12
N SER A 91 -11.97 -3.74 -24.94
CA SER A 91 -13.29 -4.13 -25.44
C SER A 91 -13.86 -5.31 -24.65
N TRP A 92 -15.17 -5.29 -24.42
CA TRP A 92 -15.93 -6.45 -23.92
C TRP A 92 -15.64 -7.68 -24.81
N PRO A 93 -15.39 -8.89 -24.25
CA PRO A 93 -15.64 -9.35 -22.87
C PRO A 93 -14.42 -9.33 -21.93
N GLN A 94 -13.31 -8.64 -22.26
CA GLN A 94 -12.08 -8.59 -21.45
C GLN A 94 -12.21 -7.70 -20.18
N ASN A 95 -13.40 -7.70 -19.57
CA ASN A 95 -14.03 -6.68 -18.72
C ASN A 95 -13.40 -6.41 -17.33
N MET A 96 -12.14 -6.71 -17.08
CA MET A 96 -11.50 -6.36 -15.80
C MET A 96 -10.35 -5.38 -16.05
N THR A 97 -10.71 -4.10 -16.15
CA THR A 97 -9.73 -3.01 -16.14
C THR A 97 -8.97 -3.00 -14.81
N PHE A 98 -7.74 -2.49 -14.84
CA PHE A 98 -6.90 -2.40 -13.66
C PHE A 98 -7.55 -1.64 -12.47
N PRO A 99 -8.27 -0.51 -12.68
CA PRO A 99 -9.11 0.11 -11.63
C PRO A 99 -10.13 -0.83 -10.97
N MET A 100 -10.85 -1.62 -11.75
CA MET A 100 -11.79 -2.60 -11.21
C MET A 100 -11.08 -3.71 -10.42
N GLN A 101 -9.88 -4.10 -10.84
CA GLN A 101 -9.05 -5.06 -10.09
C GLN A 101 -8.62 -4.48 -8.73
N MET A 102 -8.18 -3.22 -8.69
CA MET A 102 -7.81 -2.53 -7.45
C MET A 102 -9.02 -2.36 -6.52
N GLN A 103 -10.17 -1.97 -7.07
CA GLN A 103 -11.41 -1.86 -6.30
C GLN A 103 -11.83 -3.19 -5.67
N ARG A 104 -11.85 -4.28 -6.46
CA ARG A 104 -12.20 -5.61 -5.95
C ARG A 104 -11.15 -6.14 -4.97
N GLY A 105 -9.87 -5.93 -5.26
CA GLY A 105 -8.76 -6.31 -4.40
C GLY A 105 -8.88 -5.69 -3.02
N LEU A 106 -9.01 -4.36 -2.94
CA LEU A 106 -9.12 -3.67 -1.65
C LEU A 106 -10.28 -4.20 -0.80
N ALA A 107 -11.43 -4.45 -1.42
CA ALA A 107 -12.60 -5.00 -0.75
C ALA A 107 -12.34 -6.44 -0.25
N LEU A 108 -11.78 -7.29 -1.10
CA LEU A 108 -11.44 -8.67 -0.76
C LEU A 108 -10.44 -8.76 0.40
N TRP A 109 -9.45 -7.87 0.42
CA TRP A 109 -8.39 -7.88 1.43
C TRP A 109 -8.84 -7.27 2.76
N ASN A 110 -9.99 -6.62 2.82
CA ASN A 110 -10.37 -5.73 3.93
C ASN A 110 -9.26 -4.70 4.22
N GLY A 111 -8.72 -4.09 3.15
CA GLY A 111 -7.47 -3.31 3.22
C GLY A 111 -7.64 -1.81 3.48
N SER A 112 -8.88 -1.28 3.46
CA SER A 112 -9.13 0.16 3.53
C SER A 112 -8.58 0.82 4.80
N GLY A 113 -8.53 0.08 5.91
CA GLY A 113 -7.99 0.56 7.18
C GLY A 113 -6.48 0.77 7.21
N SER A 114 -5.76 0.27 6.21
CA SER A 114 -4.30 0.37 6.09
C SER A 114 -3.83 1.43 5.08
N LEU A 115 -4.76 2.13 4.44
CA LEU A 115 -4.46 3.22 3.51
C LEU A 115 -4.20 4.54 4.27
N PRO A 116 -3.37 5.46 3.72
CA PRO A 116 -3.19 6.79 4.27
C PRO A 116 -4.53 7.52 4.43
N SER A 117 -4.83 7.98 5.65
CA SER A 117 -6.10 8.64 5.97
C SER A 117 -6.32 9.91 5.13
N ALA A 118 -5.27 10.66 4.84
CA ALA A 118 -5.32 11.84 3.96
C ALA A 118 -5.74 11.49 2.52
N CYS A 119 -5.22 10.39 1.97
CA CYS A 119 -5.62 9.91 0.65
C CYS A 119 -7.09 9.43 0.65
N VAL A 120 -7.48 8.66 1.67
CA VAL A 120 -8.87 8.20 1.81
C VAL A 120 -9.83 9.37 1.97
N ALA A 121 -9.46 10.41 2.72
CA ALA A 121 -10.26 11.61 2.87
C ALA A 121 -10.42 12.39 1.55
N HIS A 122 -9.36 12.43 0.72
CA HIS A 122 -9.40 13.10 -0.58
C HIS A 122 -10.37 12.44 -1.57
N PHE A 123 -10.32 11.12 -1.71
CA PHE A 123 -11.18 10.39 -2.66
C PHE A 123 -12.55 9.99 -2.07
N GLY A 124 -12.68 9.97 -0.74
CA GLY A 124 -13.83 9.45 -0.03
C GLY A 124 -13.78 7.94 0.18
N SER A 125 -14.43 7.46 1.24
CA SER A 125 -14.40 6.04 1.64
C SER A 125 -14.92 5.08 0.56
N GLY A 126 -15.90 5.50 -0.25
CA GLY A 126 -16.42 4.72 -1.37
C GLY A 126 -15.45 4.56 -2.55
N ALA A 127 -14.41 5.38 -2.63
CA ALA A 127 -13.40 5.36 -3.67
C ALA A 127 -11.96 5.22 -3.13
N ALA A 128 -11.81 4.71 -1.90
CA ALA A 128 -10.50 4.53 -1.26
C ALA A 128 -9.53 3.65 -2.07
N TRP A 129 -10.04 2.77 -2.94
CA TRP A 129 -9.23 1.98 -3.87
C TRP A 129 -8.40 2.81 -4.84
N ARG A 130 -8.75 4.08 -5.07
CA ARG A 130 -7.94 5.01 -5.86
C ARG A 130 -6.59 5.32 -5.21
N CYS A 131 -6.46 5.11 -3.90
CA CYS A 131 -5.17 5.18 -3.20
C CYS A 131 -4.23 4.02 -3.54
N LEU A 132 -4.67 3.00 -4.27
CA LEU A 132 -3.82 1.89 -4.71
C LEU A 132 -2.98 2.21 -5.96
N PHE A 133 -3.13 3.41 -6.51
CA PHE A 133 -2.36 3.89 -7.64
C PHE A 133 -1.24 4.79 -7.16
N GLY A 134 -0.01 4.54 -7.59
CA GLY A 134 1.13 5.32 -7.12
C GLY A 134 1.01 6.81 -7.41
N ALA A 135 0.50 7.18 -8.59
CA ALA A 135 0.27 8.59 -8.94
C ALA A 135 -0.71 9.30 -7.99
N ASN A 136 -1.63 8.54 -7.39
CA ASN A 136 -2.59 9.05 -6.41
C ASN A 136 -2.08 8.95 -4.97
N ALA A 137 -1.23 7.96 -4.66
CA ALA A 137 -0.75 7.71 -3.30
C ALA A 137 0.41 8.64 -2.91
N VAL A 138 1.39 8.81 -3.81
CA VAL A 138 2.62 9.60 -3.55
C VAL A 138 2.34 11.01 -3.02
N PRO A 139 1.36 11.78 -3.53
CA PRO A 139 1.06 13.12 -3.01
C PRO A 139 0.64 13.17 -1.54
N PHE A 140 0.26 12.03 -0.94
CA PHE A 140 -0.16 11.94 0.46
C PHE A 140 0.92 11.38 1.39
N ALA A 141 2.10 11.04 0.88
CA ALA A 141 3.25 10.71 1.72
C ALA A 141 3.87 12.02 2.25
N ALA A 142 3.89 12.20 3.56
CA ALA A 142 4.55 13.34 4.21
C ALA A 142 6.08 13.18 4.20
N THR A 143 6.57 11.95 4.23
CA THR A 143 7.99 11.62 4.18
C THR A 143 8.53 11.80 2.76
N PRO A 144 9.69 12.46 2.55
CA PRO A 144 10.23 12.68 1.22
C PRO A 144 10.47 11.36 0.49
N THR A 145 9.90 11.25 -0.71
CA THR A 145 9.87 10.03 -1.51
C THR A 145 10.32 10.33 -2.93
N PHE A 146 11.13 9.43 -3.49
CA PHE A 146 11.60 9.43 -4.87
C PHE A 146 10.86 8.37 -5.69
#